data_AF-A0A526PIB6-F1
#
_entry.id   AF-A0A526PIB6-F1
#
_cell.length_a   1.000
_cell.length_b   1.000
_cell.length_c   1.000
_cell.angle_alpha   90.00
_cell.angle_beta   90.00
_cell.angle_gamma   90.00
#
_symmetry.space_group_name_H-M   'P 1'
#
loop_
_entity.id
_entity.type
_entity.pdbx_description
1 polymer ?
#
loop_
_entity_poly.entity_id
_entity_poly.type
_entity_poly.pdbx_seq_one_letter_code
_entity_poly.pdbx_strand_id
1 'polypeptide(L)' 'AKYEKIAYPKPDGVLTFDRLSSVFLSNTNHEENEPVHLIVGDAALQQRSEHDVFAGPSTRYCPAGVYEWVDKDG' A
#
# COMPACT_ATOMS: atom_id res chain seq x y z
N ALA A 1 3.87 -21.94 -7.53
CA ALA A 1 2.81 -20.93 -7.34
C ALA A 1 2.02 -20.79 -8.65
N LYS A 2 0.75 -20.36 -8.63
CA LYS A 2 -0.05 -20.14 -9.86
C LYS A 2 0.38 -18.89 -10.66
N TYR A 3 1.34 -18.13 -10.13
CA TYR A 3 1.85 -16.87 -10.66
C TYR A 3 3.32 -16.72 -10.27
N GLU A 4 4.03 -15.86 -11.01
CA GLU A 4 5.41 -15.49 -10.72
C GLU A 4 5.48 -14.07 -10.15
N LYS A 5 6.37 -13.86 -9.18
CA LYS A 5 6.58 -12.53 -8.58
C LYS A 5 7.31 -11.65 -9.58
N ILE A 6 6.78 -10.45 -9.82
CA ILE A 6 7.45 -9.44 -10.64
C ILE A 6 8.60 -8.83 -9.82
N ALA A 7 9.80 -8.85 -10.37
CA ALA A 7 10.96 -8.17 -9.82
C ALA A 7 11.02 -6.73 -10.37
N TYR A 8 10.39 -5.79 -9.68
CA TYR A 8 10.51 -4.38 -10.02
C TYR A 8 11.91 -3.85 -9.69
N PRO A 9 12.56 -3.11 -10.60
CA PRO A 9 13.84 -2.47 -10.30
C PRO A 9 13.66 -1.43 -9.20
N LYS A 10 14.74 -1.17 -8.45
CA LYS A 10 14.78 -0.05 -7.52
C LYS A 10 14.71 1.26 -8.30
N PRO A 11 14.06 2.31 -7.77
CA PRO A 11 14.08 3.62 -8.39
C PRO A 11 15.50 4.17 -8.49
N ASP A 12 15.81 4.86 -9.59
CA ASP A 12 17.12 5.45 -9.88
C ASP A 12 17.27 6.90 -9.41
N GLY A 13 16.17 7.55 -9.01
CA GLY A 13 16.14 8.94 -8.55
C GLY A 13 16.28 9.98 -9.67
N VAL A 14 16.24 9.58 -10.94
CA VAL A 14 16.38 10.45 -12.12
C VAL A 14 15.19 10.28 -13.07
N LEU A 15 14.91 9.06 -13.50
CA LEU A 15 13.76 8.71 -14.34
C LEU A 15 12.66 8.02 -13.54
N THR A 16 13.04 7.31 -12.48
CA THR A 16 12.13 6.53 -11.63
C THR A 16 12.34 6.89 -10.17
N PHE A 17 11.26 7.00 -9.43
CA PHE A 17 11.26 7.52 -8.06
C PHE A 17 10.52 6.57 -7.13
N ASP A 18 10.82 6.67 -5.83
CA ASP A 18 10.04 5.96 -4.83
C ASP A 18 8.63 6.58 -4.70
N ARG A 19 7.75 5.80 -4.08
CA ARG A 19 6.35 6.17 -3.91
C ARG A 19 6.16 7.39 -3.00
N LEU A 20 6.94 7.53 -1.92
CA LEU A 20 6.78 8.62 -0.96
C LEU A 20 7.17 9.96 -1.59
N SER A 21 8.26 10.00 -2.35
CA SER A 21 8.64 11.18 -3.14
C SER A 21 7.53 11.59 -4.11
N SER A 22 6.86 10.62 -4.74
CA SER A 22 5.76 10.87 -5.67
C SER A 22 4.51 11.44 -4.96
N VAL A 23 4.16 10.93 -3.78
CA VAL A 23 3.05 11.42 -2.96
C VAL A 23 3.32 12.84 -2.44
N PHE A 24 4.56 13.11 -2.01
CA PHE A 24 4.97 14.45 -1.60
C PHE A 24 4.75 15.48 -2.72
N LEU A 25 5.16 15.15 -3.95
CA LEU A 25 4.98 16.02 -5.11
C LEU A 25 3.52 16.20 -5.55
N SER A 26 2.63 15.27 -5.22
CA SER A 26 1.21 15.43 -5.52
C SER A 26 0.52 16.46 -4.63
N ASN A 27 1.19 16.93 -3.57
CA ASN A 27 0.65 17.86 -2.57
C ASN A 27 -0.66 17.36 -1.93
N THR A 28 -0.85 16.03 -1.88
CA THR A 28 -2.05 15.44 -1.26
C THR A 28 -1.93 15.53 0.25
N ASN A 29 -2.96 16.00 0.91
CA ASN A 29 -3.01 16.15 2.35
C ASN A 29 -4.46 16.06 2.85
N HIS A 30 -4.60 15.73 4.12
CA HIS A 30 -5.85 15.71 4.87
C HIS A 30 -5.56 16.30 6.25
N GLU A 31 -6.56 16.88 6.91
CA GLU A 31 -6.41 17.31 8.30
C GLU A 31 -6.22 16.09 9.21
N GLU A 32 -5.32 16.16 10.20
CA GLU A 32 -4.96 15.01 11.04
C GLU A 32 -6.13 14.42 11.82
N ASN A 33 -7.14 15.24 12.12
CA ASN A 33 -8.30 14.87 12.94
C ASN A 33 -9.57 14.63 12.11
N GLU A 34 -9.45 14.56 10.79
CA GLU A 34 -10.57 14.12 9.94
C GLU A 34 -10.80 12.61 10.07
N PRO A 35 -12.06 12.15 9.98
CA PRO A 35 -12.35 10.73 9.97
C PRO A 35 -11.72 10.06 8.75
N VAL A 36 -11.17 8.86 8.96
CA VAL A 36 -10.63 8.03 7.87
C VAL A 36 -11.73 7.75 6.86
N HIS A 37 -11.53 8.16 5.61
CA HIS A 37 -12.51 7.97 4.53
C HIS A 37 -12.40 6.58 3.85
N LEU A 38 -11.36 5.81 4.15
CA LEU A 38 -11.17 4.44 3.71
C LEU A 38 -11.64 3.47 4.79
N ILE A 39 -12.91 3.05 4.70
CA ILE A 39 -13.56 2.22 5.71
C ILE A 39 -13.39 0.73 5.39
N VAL A 40 -12.80 -0.02 6.31
CA VAL A 40 -12.73 -1.49 6.23
C VAL A 40 -14.02 -2.09 6.78
N GLY A 41 -14.79 -2.77 5.93
CA GLY A 41 -16.05 -3.40 6.33
C GLY A 41 -15.89 -4.65 7.19
N ASP A 42 -14.88 -5.48 6.90
CA ASP A 42 -14.55 -6.69 7.67
C ASP A 42 -13.03 -6.92 7.65
N ALA A 43 -12.36 -6.60 8.75
CA ALA A 43 -10.92 -6.75 8.89
C ALA A 43 -10.47 -8.22 8.82
N ALA A 44 -11.30 -9.14 9.33
CA ALA A 44 -10.97 -10.55 9.36
C ALA A 44 -11.12 -11.19 7.97
N LEU A 45 -12.12 -10.77 7.19
CA LEU A 45 -12.19 -11.12 5.77
C LEU A 45 -10.97 -10.59 5.01
N GLN A 46 -10.56 -9.36 5.31
CA GLN A 46 -9.46 -8.76 4.57
C GLN A 46 -8.13 -9.45 4.84
N GLN A 47 -7.88 -9.87 6.08
CA GLN A 47 -6.74 -10.73 6.39
C GLN A 47 -6.83 -12.08 5.67
N ARG A 48 -7.95 -12.80 5.80
CA ARG A 48 -8.09 -14.16 5.26
C ARG A 48 -8.07 -14.24 3.73
N SER A 49 -8.49 -13.17 3.04
CA SER A 49 -8.59 -13.15 1.57
C SER A 49 -7.44 -12.35 0.95
N GLU A 50 -7.37 -11.04 1.23
CA GLU A 50 -6.43 -10.15 0.56
C GLU A 50 -4.98 -10.43 0.98
N HIS A 51 -4.73 -10.64 2.28
CA HIS A 51 -3.40 -10.96 2.78
C HIS A 51 -3.03 -12.43 2.55
N ASP A 52 -3.79 -13.36 3.14
CA ASP A 52 -3.38 -14.77 3.21
C ASP A 52 -3.44 -15.51 1.87
N VAL A 53 -4.37 -15.13 0.97
CA VAL A 53 -4.51 -15.76 -0.36
C VAL A 53 -3.74 -14.99 -1.44
N PHE A 54 -3.75 -13.65 -1.40
CA PHE A 54 -3.20 -12.80 -2.46
C PHE A 54 -1.93 -12.03 -2.07
N ALA A 55 -1.38 -12.28 -0.88
CA ALA A 55 -0.16 -11.65 -0.37
C ALA A 55 -0.23 -10.11 -0.36
N GLY A 56 -1.37 -9.55 0.04
CA GLY A 56 -1.52 -8.13 0.33
C GLY A 56 -1.47 -7.21 -0.90
N PRO A 57 -2.26 -7.42 -1.98
CA PRO A 57 -2.20 -6.58 -3.18
C PRO A 57 -2.47 -5.09 -2.95
N SER A 58 -3.17 -4.70 -1.88
CA SER A 58 -3.42 -3.31 -1.50
C SER A 58 -2.15 -2.49 -1.28
N THR A 59 -1.11 -3.14 -0.75
CA THR A 59 0.23 -2.55 -0.59
C THR A 59 0.90 -2.23 -1.93
N ARG A 60 0.42 -2.81 -3.04
CA ARG A 60 0.99 -2.66 -4.40
C ARG A 60 0.11 -1.81 -5.32
N TYR A 61 -1.21 -2.05 -5.35
CA TYR A 61 -2.10 -1.30 -6.23
C TYR A 61 -2.35 0.13 -5.73
N CYS A 62 -2.15 0.39 -4.42
CA CYS A 62 -2.33 1.73 -3.88
C CYS A 62 -1.17 2.64 -4.32
N PRO A 63 -1.44 3.69 -5.12
CA PRO A 63 -0.40 4.58 -5.63
C PRO A 63 0.15 5.49 -4.52
N ALA A 64 -0.58 5.67 -3.42
CA ALA A 64 -0.20 6.55 -2.32
C ALA A 64 0.37 5.81 -1.10
N GLY A 65 0.39 4.47 -1.12
CA GLY A 65 0.94 3.68 -0.01
C GLY A 65 0.13 3.78 1.29
N VAL A 66 -1.19 3.94 1.19
CA VAL A 66 -2.09 4.11 2.34
C VAL A 66 -2.30 2.82 3.13
N TYR A 67 -2.29 1.67 2.45
CA TYR A 67 -2.51 0.37 3.09
C TYR A 67 -1.18 -0.33 3.37
N GLU A 68 -1.05 -0.84 4.60
CA GLU A 68 0.08 -1.62 5.07
C GLU A 68 -0.40 -2.76 5.96
N TRP A 69 0.29 -3.90 5.87
CA TRP A 69 0.14 -5.00 6.82
C TRP A 69 1.34 -4.97 7.76
N VAL A 70 1.10 -4.67 9.03
CA VAL A 70 2.11 -4.57 10.08
C VAL A 70 2.14 -5.85 10.92
N ASP A 71 3.34 -6.27 11.33
CA ASP A 71 3.50 -7.37 12.28
C ASP A 71 3.21 -6.88 13.71
N LYS A 72 3.08 -7.80 14.67
CA LYS A 72 2.71 -7.46 16.07
C LYS A 72 3.70 -6.51 16.76
N ASP A 73 4.92 -6.40 16.24
CA ASP A 73 5.99 -5.56 16.80
C ASP A 73 6.12 -4.21 16.10
N GLY A 74 5.27 -3.93 15.09
CA GLY A 74 5.37 -2.76 14.21
C GLY A 74 6.09 -3.11 12.92
#